data_AF-A0A3B9APR7-F1
#
_entry.id   AF-A0A3B9APR7-F1
#
_cell.length_a   1.000
_cell.length_b   1.000
_cell.length_c   1.000
_cell.angle_alpha   90.00
_cell.angle_beta   90.00
_cell.angle_gamma   90.00
#
_symmetry.space_group_name_H-M   'P 1'
#
loop_
_entity.id
_entity.type
_entity.pdbx_description
1 polymer ?
#
loop_
_entity_poly.entity_id
_entity_poly.type
_entity_poly.pdbx_seq_one_letter_code
_entity_poly.pdbx_strand_id
1 'polypeptide(L)'
;MKGQESFTILLEDADIQATKIVRGDGDTYGLGDWHCRYSVSLQENAILLEGRIVFSEKANDHSIIAGTFKKRIQVEALERCRHCVIQLDPSEGTVSGPNIGARGYRWFAGQGLIRKAKIQTDVFGEDAGYIGGTIQFVPVRVLVDCLITTVMNDGTMD
;
A
#
# COMPACT_ATOMS: atom_id res chain seq x y z
N MET A 1 10.85 -28.26 -17.86
CA MET A 1 10.05 -28.44 -16.61
C MET A 1 9.57 -27.07 -16.15
N LYS A 2 8.37 -26.95 -15.56
CA LYS A 2 7.97 -25.69 -14.90
C LYS A 2 8.45 -25.76 -13.46
N GLY A 3 9.28 -24.80 -13.06
CA GLY A 3 9.65 -24.61 -11.66
C GLY A 3 8.70 -23.60 -11.06
N GLN A 4 7.89 -24.04 -10.09
CA GLN A 4 7.09 -23.12 -9.28
C GLN A 4 7.77 -22.93 -7.94
N GLU A 5 8.13 -21.69 -7.65
CA GLU A 5 8.73 -21.29 -6.38
C GLU A 5 7.85 -20.26 -5.70
N SER A 6 7.92 -20.21 -4.37
CA SER A 6 7.25 -19.16 -3.62
C SER A 6 8.09 -18.74 -2.43
N PHE A 7 8.07 -17.44 -2.14
CA PHE A 7 8.69 -16.88 -0.96
C PHE A 7 7.83 -15.75 -0.40
N THR A 8 8.19 -15.25 0.77
CA THR A 8 7.42 -14.22 1.49
C THR A 8 8.25 -12.97 1.69
N ILE A 9 7.63 -11.82 1.49
CA ILE A 9 8.21 -10.51 1.76
C ILE A 9 7.46 -9.86 2.92
N LEU A 10 8.23 -9.36 3.88
CA LEU A 10 7.71 -8.55 4.98
C LEU A 10 7.86 -7.08 4.59
N LEU A 11 6.73 -6.39 4.45
CA LEU A 11 6.72 -4.95 4.23
C LEU A 11 6.85 -4.23 5.57
N GLU A 12 7.71 -3.21 5.61
CA GLU A 12 7.80 -2.31 6.74
C GLU A 12 6.51 -1.47 6.89
N ASP A 13 6.25 -1.04 8.12
CA ASP A 13 5.16 -0.11 8.39
C ASP A 13 5.33 1.17 7.57
N ALA A 14 4.21 1.74 7.10
CA ALA A 14 4.20 2.96 6.31
C ALA A 14 3.44 4.07 7.03
N ASP A 15 4.08 5.22 7.22
CA ASP A 15 3.41 6.43 7.68
C ASP A 15 2.89 7.23 6.48
N ILE A 16 1.61 7.57 6.50
CA ILE A 16 0.96 8.33 5.44
C ILE A 16 0.16 9.49 6.04
N GLN A 17 0.31 10.67 5.44
CA GLN A 17 -0.33 11.90 5.89
C GLN A 17 -1.10 12.55 4.74
N ALA A 18 -2.31 13.02 5.02
CA ALA A 18 -3.13 13.80 4.10
C ALA A 18 -2.87 15.28 4.39
N THR A 19 -2.14 15.93 3.49
CA THR A 19 -1.73 17.34 3.63
C THR A 19 -2.28 18.23 2.53
N LYS A 20 -2.96 17.66 1.52
CA LYS A 20 -3.47 18.40 0.37
C LYS A 20 -4.99 18.44 0.38
N ILE A 21 -5.57 19.64 0.51
CA ILE A 21 -6.97 19.89 0.19
C ILE A 21 -7.13 19.76 -1.34
N VAL A 22 -8.00 18.86 -1.78
CA VAL A 22 -8.27 18.63 -3.21
C VAL A 22 -9.64 19.15 -3.64
N ARG A 23 -10.52 19.45 -2.68
CA ARG A 23 -11.84 20.07 -2.88
C ARG A 23 -12.29 20.68 -1.55
N GLY A 24 -13.06 21.77 -1.59
CA GLY A 24 -13.69 22.40 -0.41
C GLY A 24 -13.00 23.67 0.07
N ASP A 25 -13.56 24.24 1.13
CA ASP A 25 -13.00 25.35 1.91
C ASP A 25 -11.99 24.81 2.94
N GLY A 26 -11.03 25.67 3.33
CA GLY A 26 -10.02 25.34 4.35
C GLY A 26 -10.60 25.16 5.76
N ASP A 27 -11.88 25.46 5.93
CA ASP A 27 -12.64 25.40 7.17
C ASP A 27 -13.27 24.01 7.35
N THR A 28 -12.42 22.98 7.44
CA THR A 28 -12.91 21.60 7.58
C THR A 28 -13.32 21.31 9.02
N TYR A 29 -14.61 21.45 9.31
CA TYR A 29 -15.20 21.12 10.61
C TYR A 29 -15.82 19.72 10.61
N GLY A 30 -15.18 18.76 11.27
CA GLY A 30 -15.76 17.43 11.48
C GLY A 30 -15.33 16.41 10.43
N LEU A 31 -14.14 15.85 10.61
CA LEU A 31 -13.61 14.79 9.76
C LEU A 31 -14.56 13.58 9.77
N GLY A 32 -15.11 13.28 8.60
CA GLY A 32 -16.08 12.22 8.39
C GLY A 32 -15.43 10.89 8.06
N ASP A 33 -15.69 10.42 6.84
CA ASP A 33 -15.27 9.11 6.37
C ASP A 33 -13.80 9.15 5.93
N TRP A 34 -13.09 8.07 6.24
CA TRP A 34 -11.70 7.88 5.84
C TRP A 34 -11.58 6.64 4.99
N HIS A 35 -10.84 6.77 3.90
CA HIS A 35 -10.55 5.70 2.98
C HIS A 35 -9.06 5.65 2.72
N CYS A 36 -8.46 4.50 2.99
CA CYS A 36 -7.07 4.20 2.69
C CYS A 36 -6.99 2.99 1.80
N ARG A 37 -6.19 3.10 0.74
CA ARG A 37 -5.88 1.99 -0.15
C ARG A 37 -4.37 1.91 -0.34
N TYR A 38 -3.85 0.69 -0.29
CA TYR A 38 -2.50 0.36 -0.68
C TYR A 38 -2.50 -0.71 -1.76
N SER A 39 -1.52 -0.63 -2.65
CA SER A 39 -1.24 -1.62 -3.68
C SER A 39 0.25 -1.89 -3.76
N VAL A 40 0.62 -3.13 -4.01
CA VAL A 40 1.96 -3.53 -4.40
C VAL A 40 1.96 -3.97 -5.86
N SER A 41 2.97 -3.51 -6.59
CA SER A 41 3.21 -3.91 -7.98
C SER A 41 4.69 -4.24 -8.18
N LEU A 42 4.99 -4.93 -9.27
CA LEU A 42 6.37 -5.23 -9.65
C LEU A 42 6.89 -4.21 -10.65
N GLN A 43 8.11 -3.74 -10.40
CA GLN A 43 8.90 -2.97 -11.33
C GLN A 43 10.27 -3.62 -11.43
N GLU A 44 10.45 -4.44 -12.47
CA GLU A 44 11.67 -5.22 -12.70
C GLU A 44 11.98 -6.14 -11.50
N ASN A 45 13.06 -5.87 -10.76
CA ASN A 45 13.50 -6.59 -9.56
C ASN A 45 13.03 -5.92 -8.24
N ALA A 46 12.16 -4.93 -8.33
CA ALA A 46 11.65 -4.20 -7.17
C ALA A 46 10.15 -4.34 -7.01
N ILE A 47 9.68 -4.26 -5.77
CA ILE A 47 8.28 -4.00 -5.45
C ILE A 47 8.08 -2.51 -5.29
N LEU A 48 7.09 -1.98 -5.97
CA LEU A 48 6.56 -0.65 -5.74
C LEU A 48 5.34 -0.76 -4.84
N LEU A 49 5.45 -0.23 -3.62
CA LEU A 49 4.36 -0.05 -2.68
C LEU A 49 3.80 1.37 -2.85
N GLU A 50 2.53 1.47 -3.22
CA GLU A 50 1.82 2.75 -3.36
C GLU A 50 0.64 2.79 -2.41
N GLY A 51 0.46 3.93 -1.75
CA GLY A 51 -0.63 4.19 -0.83
C GLY A 51 -1.35 5.48 -1.18
N ARG A 52 -2.66 5.51 -0.96
CA ARG A 52 -3.48 6.72 -1.06
C ARG A 52 -4.45 6.76 0.11
N ILE A 53 -4.53 7.92 0.75
CA ILE A 53 -5.54 8.22 1.77
C ILE A 53 -6.40 9.38 1.33
N VAL A 54 -7.67 9.29 1.66
CA VAL A 54 -8.69 10.32 1.41
C VAL A 54 -9.53 10.47 2.67
N PHE A 55 -9.72 11.71 3.10
CA PHE A 55 -10.65 12.11 4.14
C PHE A 55 -11.75 12.96 3.51
N SER A 56 -13.00 12.65 3.82
CA SER A 56 -14.17 13.43 3.40
C SER A 56 -14.97 13.90 4.61
N GLU A 57 -15.35 15.17 4.63
CA GLU A 57 -16.19 15.75 5.68
C GLU A 57 -17.65 15.27 5.56
N LYS A 58 -18.24 14.84 6.69
CA LYS A 58 -19.62 14.34 6.71
C LYS A 58 -20.68 15.44 6.70
N ALA A 59 -20.33 16.63 7.21
CA ALA A 59 -21.28 17.72 7.38
C ALA A 59 -21.55 18.51 6.09
N ASN A 60 -20.58 18.56 5.16
CA ASN A 60 -20.66 19.43 3.98
C ASN A 60 -20.34 18.78 2.62
N ASP A 61 -20.05 17.47 2.51
CA ASP A 61 -19.79 16.74 1.23
C ASP A 61 -18.79 17.38 0.23
N HIS A 62 -18.13 18.48 0.61
CA HIS A 62 -17.38 19.33 -0.31
C HIS A 62 -15.89 19.37 0.01
N SER A 63 -15.52 19.09 1.26
CA SER A 63 -14.13 19.15 1.69
C SER A 63 -13.46 17.77 1.69
N ILE A 64 -12.42 17.65 0.86
CA ILE A 64 -11.67 16.43 0.63
C ILE A 64 -10.18 16.72 0.82
N ILE A 65 -9.53 15.94 1.68
CA ILE A 65 -8.10 16.03 1.93
C ILE A 65 -7.46 14.69 1.54
N ALA A 66 -6.37 14.73 0.78
CA ALA A 66 -5.70 13.55 0.26
C ALA A 66 -4.20 13.52 0.56
N GLY A 67 -3.68 12.30 0.66
CA GLY A 67 -2.26 11.99 0.83
C GLY A 67 -1.86 10.82 -0.04
N THR A 68 -0.61 10.79 -0.47
CA THR A 68 -0.03 9.69 -1.25
C THR A 68 1.29 9.24 -0.66
N PHE A 69 1.53 7.94 -0.68
CA PHE A 69 2.76 7.30 -0.26
C PHE A 69 3.32 6.47 -1.42
N LYS A 70 4.64 6.50 -1.63
CA LYS A 70 5.31 5.62 -2.59
C LYS A 70 6.64 5.16 -2.00
N LYS A 71 6.91 3.87 -2.07
CA LYS A 71 8.20 3.29 -1.69
C LYS A 71 8.58 2.17 -2.63
N ARG A 72 9.83 2.21 -3.12
CA ARG A 72 10.43 1.13 -3.90
C ARG A 72 11.25 0.25 -2.97
N ILE A 73 11.04 -1.06 -3.03
CA ILE A 73 11.70 -2.06 -2.20
C ILE A 73 12.43 -3.02 -3.13
N GLN A 74 13.76 -3.07 -3.04
CA GLN A 74 14.54 -4.02 -3.83
C GLN A 74 14.39 -5.42 -3.27
N VAL A 75 14.22 -6.41 -4.16
CA VAL A 75 14.06 -7.82 -3.79
C VAL A 75 15.10 -8.63 -4.55
N GLU A 76 16.25 -8.87 -3.92
CA GLU A 76 17.39 -9.56 -4.53
C GLU A 76 17.01 -10.93 -5.13
N ALA A 77 16.07 -11.65 -4.49
CA ALA A 77 15.57 -12.93 -4.99
C ALA A 77 14.93 -12.84 -6.39
N LEU A 78 14.38 -11.68 -6.77
CA LEU A 78 13.76 -11.47 -8.09
C LEU A 78 14.76 -11.25 -9.23
N GLU A 79 16.02 -10.94 -8.93
CA GLU A 79 17.05 -10.70 -9.96
C GLU A 79 17.27 -11.91 -10.87
N ARG A 80 17.06 -13.12 -10.31
CA ARG A 80 17.22 -14.40 -11.01
C ARG A 80 15.96 -14.81 -11.79
N CYS A 81 14.86 -14.06 -11.70
CA CYS A 81 13.55 -14.44 -12.21
C CYS A 81 13.16 -13.71 -13.51
N ARG A 82 14.13 -13.27 -14.33
CA ARG A 82 13.89 -12.44 -15.53
C ARG A 82 12.94 -13.05 -16.58
N HIS A 83 12.72 -14.36 -16.57
CA HIS A 83 11.84 -15.08 -17.51
C HIS A 83 10.69 -15.81 -16.81
N CYS A 84 10.27 -15.31 -15.64
CA CYS A 84 9.23 -15.94 -14.85
C CYS A 84 7.99 -15.04 -14.79
N VAL A 85 6.82 -15.67 -14.72
CA VAL A 85 5.58 -14.98 -14.33
C VAL A 85 5.60 -14.84 -12.83
N ILE A 86 5.46 -13.61 -12.33
CA ILE A 86 5.49 -13.32 -10.90
C ILE A 86 4.12 -12.77 -10.50
N GLN A 87 3.56 -13.31 -9.42
CA GLN A 87 2.29 -12.84 -8.83
C GLN A 87 2.52 -12.48 -7.36
N LEU A 88 1.84 -11.42 -6.91
CA LEU A 88 1.85 -10.94 -5.52
C LEU A 88 0.50 -11.23 -4.88
N ASP A 89 0.52 -11.82 -3.68
CA ASP A 89 -0.69 -12.25 -2.98
C ASP A 89 -0.55 -11.97 -1.47
N PRO A 90 -1.29 -11.00 -0.90
CA PRO A 90 -2.20 -10.07 -1.57
C PRO A 90 -1.45 -8.93 -2.30
N SER A 91 -2.03 -8.42 -3.40
CA SER A 91 -1.50 -7.26 -4.12
C SER A 91 -2.13 -5.93 -3.71
N GLU A 92 -3.28 -5.95 -3.04
CA GLU A 92 -4.04 -4.75 -2.67
C GLU A 92 -4.68 -4.89 -1.30
N GLY A 93 -4.91 -3.77 -0.64
CA GLY A 93 -5.59 -3.74 0.65
C GLY A 93 -6.20 -2.39 0.96
N THR A 94 -7.19 -2.41 1.83
CA THR A 94 -7.98 -1.22 2.18
C THR A 94 -8.30 -1.16 3.66
N VAL A 95 -8.46 0.06 4.17
CA VAL A 95 -9.13 0.32 5.44
C VAL A 95 -10.11 1.45 5.20
N SER A 96 -11.34 1.27 5.68
CA SER A 96 -12.37 2.30 5.58
C SER A 96 -13.47 2.10 6.63
N GLY A 97 -14.26 3.13 6.85
CA GLY A 97 -15.41 3.09 7.74
C GLY A 97 -15.89 4.47 8.15
N PRO A 98 -17.09 4.52 8.77
CA PRO A 98 -17.72 5.78 9.14
C PRO A 98 -17.02 6.43 10.32
N ASN A 99 -16.90 7.76 10.30
CA ASN A 99 -16.32 8.55 11.39
C ASN A 99 -14.91 8.09 11.83
N ILE A 100 -14.15 7.40 10.98
CA ILE A 100 -12.78 7.00 11.29
C ILE A 100 -11.89 8.25 11.46
N GLY A 101 -12.22 9.35 10.78
CA GLY A 101 -11.54 10.62 10.95
C GLY A 101 -11.83 11.35 12.27
N ALA A 102 -12.76 10.86 13.11
CA ALA A 102 -13.08 11.52 14.37
C ALA A 102 -11.84 11.69 15.25
N ARG A 103 -11.70 12.87 15.86
CA ARG A 103 -10.53 13.28 16.63
C ARG A 103 -10.00 12.17 17.55
N GLY A 104 -8.68 12.01 17.53
CA GLY A 104 -7.94 11.15 18.44
C GLY A 104 -7.14 10.07 17.72
N TYR A 105 -6.85 9.00 18.46
CA TYR A 105 -5.91 7.95 18.08
C TYR A 105 -6.59 6.60 18.16
N ARG A 106 -6.76 5.92 17.03
CA ARG A 106 -7.53 4.66 16.97
C ARG A 106 -6.91 3.66 16.00
N TRP A 107 -7.05 2.39 16.34
CA TRP A 107 -6.69 1.29 15.45
C TRP A 107 -7.92 0.78 14.72
N PHE A 108 -7.76 0.55 13.41
CA PHE A 108 -8.79 0.00 12.54
C PHE A 108 -8.26 -1.27 11.88
N ALA A 109 -9.11 -2.29 11.81
CA ALA A 109 -8.80 -3.51 11.08
C ALA A 109 -8.77 -3.22 9.57
N GLY A 110 -7.76 -3.73 8.88
CA GLY A 110 -7.68 -3.66 7.43
C GLY A 110 -8.19 -4.90 6.74
N GLN A 111 -8.19 -4.84 5.42
CA GLN A 111 -8.54 -5.92 4.50
C GLN A 111 -7.43 -6.07 3.45
N GLY A 112 -7.22 -7.30 2.97
CA GLY A 112 -6.21 -7.63 1.97
C GLY A 112 -4.79 -7.38 2.48
N LEU A 113 -4.02 -6.59 1.72
CA LEU A 113 -2.65 -6.19 2.03
C LEU A 113 -2.51 -5.45 3.37
N ILE A 114 -3.55 -4.73 3.79
CA ILE A 114 -3.50 -3.96 5.03
C ILE A 114 -4.01 -4.85 6.17
N ARG A 115 -3.16 -5.09 7.17
CA ARG A 115 -3.53 -5.79 8.41
C ARG A 115 -4.36 -4.89 9.32
N LYS A 116 -3.83 -3.70 9.60
CA LYS A 116 -4.47 -2.68 10.43
C LYS A 116 -3.82 -1.32 10.19
N ALA A 117 -4.54 -0.27 10.54
CA ALA A 117 -4.06 1.09 10.46
C ALA A 117 -4.28 1.82 11.79
N LYS A 118 -3.27 2.57 12.23
CA LYS A 118 -3.35 3.48 13.38
C LYS A 118 -3.57 4.88 12.84
N ILE A 119 -4.77 5.41 13.04
CA ILE A 119 -5.13 6.73 12.53
C ILE A 119 -5.07 7.75 13.65
N GLN A 120 -4.43 8.87 13.32
CA GLN A 120 -4.34 10.06 14.13
C GLN A 120 -4.99 11.21 13.36
N THR A 121 -5.98 11.81 13.98
CA THR A 121 -6.59 13.04 13.51
C THR A 121 -6.59 14.05 14.65
N ASP A 122 -5.91 15.18 14.42
CA ASP A 122 -5.91 16.33 15.32
C ASP A 122 -6.94 17.38 14.89
N VAL A 123 -7.04 18.47 15.66
CA VAL A 123 -8.00 19.56 15.43
C VAL A 123 -7.66 20.29 14.12
N PHE A 124 -8.70 20.68 13.38
CA PHE A 124 -8.62 21.67 12.31
C PHE A 124 -8.96 23.05 12.87
N GLY A 125 -8.01 23.98 12.77
CA GLY A 125 -8.06 25.36 13.30
C GLY A 125 -6.79 26.12 12.89
N GLU A 126 -6.52 27.29 13.49
CA GLU A 126 -5.33 28.12 13.16
C GLU A 126 -3.98 27.39 13.32
N ASP A 127 -3.93 26.31 14.11
CA ASP A 127 -2.78 25.43 14.21
C ASP A 127 -2.95 24.22 13.27
N ALA A 128 -2.02 24.07 12.32
CA ALA A 128 -2.02 22.97 11.36
C ALA A 128 -2.01 21.59 12.05
N GLY A 129 -3.17 20.94 12.12
CA GLY A 129 -3.30 19.60 12.66
C GLY A 129 -2.68 18.51 11.77
N TYR A 130 -2.33 17.37 12.37
CA TYR A 130 -1.91 16.16 11.67
C TYR A 130 -3.14 15.32 11.28
N ILE A 131 -3.27 14.97 9.99
CA ILE A 131 -4.17 13.89 9.55
C ILE A 131 -3.36 12.80 8.88
N GLY A 132 -3.36 11.62 9.46
CA GLY A 132 -2.62 10.53 8.89
C GLY A 132 -2.63 9.31 9.78
N GLY A 133 -1.64 8.47 9.56
CA GLY A 133 -1.48 7.29 10.38
C GLY A 133 -0.42 6.33 9.88
N THR A 134 -0.18 5.35 10.72
CA THR A 134 0.74 4.25 10.46
C THR A 134 -0.05 3.05 9.95
N ILE A 135 0.36 2.52 8.80
CA ILE A 135 -0.25 1.37 8.14
C ILE A 135 0.65 0.17 8.36
N GLN A 136 0.05 -0.93 8.83
CA GLN A 136 0.73 -2.20 9.00
C GLN A 136 0.20 -3.21 7.98
N PHE A 137 1.11 -3.92 7.35
CA PHE A 137 0.79 -4.84 6.27
C PHE A 137 0.77 -6.29 6.75
N VAL A 138 0.06 -7.14 6.00
CA VAL A 138 0.27 -8.59 6.08
C VAL A 138 1.50 -8.97 5.24
N PRO A 139 2.16 -10.11 5.50
CA PRO A 139 3.20 -10.63 4.63
C PRO A 139 2.68 -10.83 3.19
N VAL A 140 3.47 -10.42 2.21
CA VAL A 140 3.14 -10.61 0.78
C VAL A 140 3.81 -11.88 0.29
N ARG A 141 3.03 -12.84 -0.21
CA ARG A 141 3.56 -14.01 -0.88
C ARG A 141 3.90 -13.64 -2.33
N VAL A 142 5.11 -13.98 -2.73
CA VAL A 142 5.56 -13.90 -4.11
C VAL A 142 5.50 -15.30 -4.70
N LEU A 143 4.69 -15.47 -5.74
CA LEU A 143 4.58 -16.70 -6.52
C LEU A 143 5.36 -16.52 -7.81
N VAL A 144 6.30 -17.41 -8.09
CA VAL A 144 7.14 -17.37 -9.28
C VAL A 144 6.90 -18.64 -10.09
N ASP A 145 6.46 -18.50 -11.34
CA ASP A 145 6.34 -19.59 -12.32
C ASP A 145 7.34 -19.33 -13.46
N CYS A 146 8.43 -20.10 -13.47
CA CYS A 146 9.48 -19.96 -14.47
C CYS A 146 9.32 -20.98 -15.61
N LEU A 147 9.37 -20.50 -16.85
CA LEU A 147 9.64 -21.36 -18.00
C LEU A 147 11.12 -21.73 -17.99
N ILE A 148 11.45 -22.96 -17.60
CA ILE A 148 12.82 -23.46 -17.78
C ILE A 148 13.04 -23.64 -19.27
N THR A 149 13.71 -22.68 -19.91
CA THR A 149 14.41 -22.93 -21.17
C THR A 149 15.56 -23.88 -20.86
N THR A 150 15.35 -25.17 -21.08
CA THR A 150 16.44 -26.12 -21.26
C THR A 150 17.28 -25.60 -22.42
N VAL A 151 18.39 -24.93 -22.11
CA VAL A 151 19.50 -24.83 -23.04
C VAL A 151 19.94 -26.27 -23.24
N MET A 152 19.58 -26.86 -24.37
CA MET A 152 20.22 -28.09 -24.81
C MET A 152 21.70 -27.74 -24.91
N ASN A 153 22.50 -28.37 -24.06
CA ASN A 153 23.93 -28.39 -24.24
C ASN A 153 24.13 -29.23 -25.50
N ASP A 154 24.29 -28.55 -26.62
CA ASP A 154 24.75 -29.15 -27.87
C ASP A 154 26.15 -29.66 -27.56
N GLY A 155 26.22 -30.94 -27.18
CA GLY A 155 27.47 -31.63 -26.95
C GLY A 155 28.25 -31.65 -28.26
N THR A 156 29.14 -30.68 -28.45
CA THR A 156 30.32 -30.89 -29.28
C THR A 156 31.34 -31.60 -28.39
N MET A 157 31.21 -32.93 -28.35
CA MET A 157 32.38 -33.78 -28.31
C MET A 157 33.06 -33.69 -29.68
N ASP A 158 34.40 -33.74 -29.61
CA ASP A 158 35.41 -33.82 -30.68
C ASP A 158 35.95 -32.49 -31.24
#